data_AF-A0A067GGD8-F1
#
_entry.id   AF-A0A067GGD8-F1
#
_cell.length_a   1.000
_cell.length_b   1.000
_cell.length_c   1.000
_cell.angle_alpha   90.00
_cell.angle_beta   90.00
_cell.angle_gamma   90.00
#
_symmetry.space_group_name_H-M   'P 1'
#
loop_
_entity.id
_entity.type
_entity.pdbx_description
1 polymer ?
#
loop_
_entity_poly.entity_id
_entity_poly.type
_entity_poly.pdbx_seq_one_letter_code
_entity_poly.pdbx_strand_id
1 'polypeptide(L)'
;GGMMVPHYNSKATTIVLVVEGRGRFEMGGPLSSRWSQESQREQQEEEEEEESSRELQKISANLSPGVVFIIPPGHPIALVASPNEKLLTVGFSLNARNNQRNFLAGKINIMNQVERETMEVAFNVPARLIERVFGTNPKESYFVAGPEEQQQRDEAGSGKSLPSILDIAGVF
;
A
#
# COMPACT_ATOMS: atom_id res chain seq x y z
N GLY A 1 15.31 -7.08 -6.03
CA GLY A 1 14.06 -6.33 -6.18
C GLY A 1 12.88 -7.05 -5.56
N GLY A 2 12.89 -7.29 -4.25
CA GLY A 2 11.72 -7.77 -3.53
C GLY A 2 10.75 -6.62 -3.20
N MET A 3 9.49 -6.96 -2.95
CA MET A 3 8.45 -6.02 -2.53
C MET A 3 7.84 -6.47 -1.21
N MET A 4 7.68 -5.54 -0.27
CA MET A 4 6.75 -5.71 0.84
C MET A 4 5.36 -5.34 0.34
N VAL A 5 4.44 -6.31 0.38
CA VAL A 5 3.11 -6.18 -0.23
C VAL A 5 2.31 -5.05 0.41
N PRO A 6 1.32 -4.48 -0.32
CA PRO A 6 0.41 -3.46 0.21
C PRO A 6 -0.13 -3.81 1.60
N HIS A 7 0.05 -2.89 2.55
CA HIS A 7 -0.41 -3.03 3.93
C HIS A 7 -0.65 -1.66 4.58
N TYR A 8 -1.36 -1.63 5.70
CA TYR A 8 -1.51 -0.43 6.52
C TYR A 8 -1.37 -0.75 8.00
N ASN A 9 -1.06 0.27 8.81
CA ASN A 9 -1.09 0.19 10.27
C ASN A 9 -2.45 0.65 10.79
N SER A 10 -3.07 -0.13 11.67
CA SER A 10 -4.38 0.20 12.25
C SER A 10 -4.38 1.46 13.13
N LYS A 11 -3.28 1.75 13.84
CA LYS A 11 -3.23 2.81 14.88
C LYS A 11 -1.91 3.58 14.90
N ALA A 12 -0.82 2.92 14.56
CA ALA A 12 0.51 3.51 14.68
C ALA A 12 0.81 4.45 13.52
N THR A 13 1.39 5.60 13.84
CA THR A 13 2.17 6.39 12.87
C THR A 13 3.59 5.86 12.89
N THR A 14 4.13 5.45 11.75
CA THR A 14 5.52 4.95 11.67
C THR A 14 6.40 5.97 10.95
N ILE A 15 7.46 6.42 11.61
CA ILE A 15 8.53 7.21 11.00
C ILE A 15 9.60 6.23 10.53
N VAL A 16 9.89 6.20 9.23
CA VAL A 16 10.79 5.22 8.62
C VAL A 16 12.04 5.92 8.09
N LEU A 17 13.22 5.43 8.49
CA LEU A 17 14.52 5.80 7.97
C LEU A 17 15.06 4.71 7.05
N VAL A 18 15.50 5.06 5.86
CA VAL A 18 16.24 4.15 4.97
C VAL A 18 17.69 4.09 5.42
N VAL A 19 18.18 2.89 5.71
CA VAL A 19 19.55 2.68 6.21
C VAL A 19 20.47 2.06 5.16
N GLU A 20 19.94 1.21 4.26
CA GLU A 20 20.74 0.56 3.21
C GLU A 20 19.93 0.35 1.93
N GLY A 21 20.61 0.49 0.80
CA GLY A 21 20.11 0.21 -0.54
C GLY A 21 19.05 1.18 -1.05
N ARG A 22 18.47 0.84 -2.20
CA ARG A 22 17.54 1.71 -2.92
C ARG A 22 16.23 1.01 -3.23
N GLY A 23 15.22 1.83 -3.48
CA GLY A 23 13.90 1.37 -3.83
C GLY A 23 12.94 2.53 -4.06
N ARG A 24 11.66 2.23 -3.94
CA ARG A 24 10.58 3.21 -3.93
C ARG A 24 9.49 2.78 -2.96
N PHE A 25 8.65 3.72 -2.56
CA PHE A 25 7.38 3.41 -1.94
C PHE A 25 6.23 3.97 -2.77
N GLU A 26 5.07 3.33 -2.64
CA GLU A 26 3.79 3.88 -3.07
C GLU A 26 2.82 3.80 -1.90
N MET A 27 2.14 4.90 -1.62
CA MET A 27 1.19 5.05 -0.52
C MET A 27 -0.09 5.70 -1.04
N GLY A 28 -1.23 5.22 -0.58
CA GLY A 28 -2.51 5.87 -0.75
C GLY A 28 -2.81 6.81 0.42
N GLY A 29 -3.23 8.04 0.14
CA GLY A 29 -3.67 9.00 1.15
C GLY A 29 -4.84 9.85 0.66
N PRO A 30 -5.63 10.46 1.57
CA PRO A 30 -6.71 11.36 1.18
C PRO A 30 -6.16 12.59 0.46
N LEU A 31 -6.91 13.14 -0.50
CA LEU A 31 -6.52 14.33 -1.30
C LEU A 31 -6.06 15.53 -0.45
N SER A 32 -6.57 15.67 0.78
CA SER A 32 -6.20 16.72 1.74
C SER A 32 -4.78 16.56 2.32
N SER A 33 -4.11 15.43 2.10
CA SER A 33 -2.77 15.13 2.63
C SER A 33 -1.64 15.76 1.80
N ARG A 34 -1.86 16.96 1.26
CA ARG A 34 -0.80 17.73 0.61
C ARG A 34 0.13 18.32 1.68
N TRP A 35 1.06 17.50 2.17
CA TRP A 35 2.13 17.89 3.10
C TRP A 35 3.23 18.70 2.40
N SER A 36 2.87 19.76 1.66
CA SER A 36 3.84 20.71 1.11
C SER A 36 3.35 22.15 1.22
N GLN A 37 4.03 22.89 2.10
CA GLN A 37 4.22 24.34 2.05
C GLN A 37 2.95 25.20 1.87
N GLU A 38 2.11 25.28 2.90
CA GLU A 38 1.45 26.54 3.20
C GLU A 38 1.29 26.67 4.71
N SER A 39 2.31 27.27 5.32
CA SER A 39 2.17 27.78 6.67
C SER A 39 1.20 28.96 6.62
N GLN A 40 0.21 28.93 7.53
CA GLN A 40 -0.63 30.05 7.98
C GLN A 40 -1.88 30.40 7.13
N ARG A 41 -3.01 29.81 7.53
CA ARG A 41 -4.32 30.46 7.79
C ARG A 41 -5.19 29.41 8.48
N GLU A 42 -5.26 29.46 9.80
CA GLU A 42 -6.44 29.93 10.55
C GLU A 42 -7.71 29.16 10.18
N GLN A 43 -8.12 28.25 11.06
CA GLN A 43 -9.37 28.29 11.86
C GLN A 43 -10.51 27.58 11.10
N GLN A 44 -10.97 26.45 11.64
CA GLN A 44 -12.32 26.26 12.21
C GLN A 44 -13.44 26.43 11.18
N GLU A 45 -14.37 25.46 11.19
CA GLU A 45 -15.43 25.21 10.18
C GLU A 45 -14.85 24.39 9.01
N GLU A 46 -15.28 23.16 8.69
CA GLU A 46 -16.66 22.66 8.57
C GLU A 46 -16.75 21.19 9.02
N GLU A 47 -17.57 20.94 10.05
CA GLU A 47 -18.45 19.77 10.05
C GLU A 47 -19.61 20.15 9.14
N GLU A 48 -19.65 19.61 7.91
CA GLU A 48 -20.82 19.29 7.08
C GLU A 48 -20.42 19.35 5.59
N GLU A 49 -20.81 18.29 4.87
CA GLU A 49 -20.63 18.07 3.42
C GLU A 49 -19.17 17.79 2.98
N GLU A 50 -18.82 16.71 2.30
CA GLU A 50 -19.51 16.07 1.20
C GLU A 50 -19.24 14.56 1.19
N GLU A 51 -20.28 13.78 0.89
CA GLU A 51 -20.17 12.45 0.26
C GLU A 51 -19.66 12.58 -1.20
N SER A 52 -18.86 13.60 -1.52
CA SER A 52 -18.13 13.69 -2.77
C SER A 52 -16.87 12.84 -2.61
N SER A 53 -16.66 11.96 -3.58
CA SER A 53 -15.56 10.98 -3.66
C SER A 53 -14.31 11.39 -2.87
N ARG A 54 -14.04 10.72 -1.74
CA ARG A 54 -12.73 10.76 -1.06
C ARG A 54 -11.70 10.15 -2.01
N GLU A 55 -11.26 10.92 -2.99
CA GLU A 55 -10.36 10.46 -4.04
C GLU A 55 -9.02 10.12 -3.38
N LEU A 56 -8.60 8.88 -3.60
CA LEU A 56 -7.36 8.35 -3.05
C LEU A 56 -6.21 8.87 -3.91
N GLN A 57 -5.34 9.71 -3.33
CA GLN A 57 -4.18 10.23 -4.03
C GLN A 57 -2.98 9.28 -3.90
N LYS A 58 -2.23 9.15 -5.00
CA LYS A 58 -0.96 8.42 -5.01
C LYS A 58 0.14 9.30 -4.46
N ILE A 59 0.76 8.85 -3.38
CA ILE A 59 1.98 9.43 -2.86
C ILE A 59 3.10 8.43 -3.12
N SER A 60 4.13 8.84 -3.85
CA SER A 60 5.27 7.96 -4.15
C SER A 60 6.57 8.72 -4.12
N ALA A 61 7.63 8.08 -3.63
CA ALA A 61 8.98 8.63 -3.72
C ALA A 61 10.02 7.51 -3.84
N ASN A 62 11.16 7.88 -4.40
CA ASN A 62 12.35 7.03 -4.42
C ASN A 62 13.02 7.02 -3.04
N LEU A 63 13.58 5.88 -2.68
CA LEU A 63 14.22 5.62 -1.40
C LEU A 63 15.72 5.41 -1.62
N SER A 64 16.52 6.06 -0.79
CA SER A 64 17.96 5.91 -0.69
C SER A 64 18.40 6.16 0.76
N PRO A 65 19.60 5.70 1.18
CA PRO A 65 20.03 5.85 2.57
C PRO A 65 19.97 7.31 3.05
N GLY A 66 19.43 7.53 4.24
CA GLY A 66 19.22 8.86 4.83
C GLY A 66 17.85 9.48 4.54
N VAL A 67 17.06 8.95 3.60
CA VAL A 67 15.68 9.37 3.39
C VAL A 67 14.81 8.96 4.58
N VAL A 68 13.99 9.90 5.05
CA VAL A 68 12.97 9.67 6.09
C VAL A 68 11.59 9.92 5.49
N PHE A 69 10.64 9.03 5.77
CA PHE A 69 9.24 9.19 5.39
C PHE A 69 8.32 8.73 6.52
N ILE A 70 7.07 9.18 6.48
CA ILE A 70 6.07 8.94 7.53
C ILE A 70 4.91 8.13 6.93
N ILE A 71 4.50 7.10 7.65
CA ILE A 71 3.33 6.27 7.34
C ILE A 71 2.29 6.54 8.43
N PRO A 72 1.27 7.37 8.16
CA PRO A 72 0.19 7.58 9.12
C PRO A 72 -0.69 6.33 9.27
N PRO A 73 -1.50 6.22 10.34
CA PRO A 73 -2.44 5.12 10.50
C PRO A 73 -3.45 5.10 9.35
N GLY A 74 -3.90 3.91 8.97
CA GLY A 74 -4.88 3.70 7.91
C GLY A 74 -4.36 3.94 6.47
N HIS A 75 -3.14 4.43 6.28
CA HIS A 75 -2.60 4.69 4.95
C HIS A 75 -2.01 3.41 4.34
N PRO A 76 -2.58 2.87 3.25
CA PRO A 76 -2.01 1.70 2.58
C PRO A 76 -0.70 2.08 1.91
N ILE A 77 0.33 1.26 2.10
CA ILE A 77 1.67 1.45 1.55
C ILE A 77 2.27 0.13 1.05
N ALA A 78 3.05 0.21 -0.03
CA ALA A 78 3.94 -0.84 -0.51
C ALA A 78 5.37 -0.30 -0.64
N LEU A 79 6.34 -1.16 -0.33
CA LEU A 79 7.78 -0.85 -0.45
C LEU A 79 8.40 -1.79 -1.47
N VAL A 80 9.09 -1.25 -2.46
CA VAL A 80 9.71 -2.03 -3.53
C VAL A 80 11.20 -1.75 -3.54
N ALA A 81 12.03 -2.76 -3.31
CA ALA A 81 13.47 -2.67 -3.48
C ALA A 81 13.81 -2.62 -4.97
N SER A 82 14.84 -1.84 -5.34
CA SER A 82 15.36 -1.81 -6.71
C SER A 82 15.85 -3.20 -7.16
N PRO A 83 15.92 -3.47 -8.49
CA PRO A 83 16.44 -4.73 -9.01
C PRO A 83 17.83 -5.03 -8.46
N ASN A 84 18.06 -6.29 -8.09
CA ASN A 84 19.33 -6.75 -7.52
C ASN A 84 19.82 -6.01 -6.26
N GLU A 85 18.96 -5.21 -5.62
CA GLU A 85 19.24 -4.54 -4.36
C GLU A 85 18.42 -5.09 -3.20
N LYS A 86 18.98 -4.95 -2.00
CA LYS A 86 18.26 -5.04 -0.73
C LYS A 86 17.81 -3.64 -0.34
N LEU A 87 16.64 -3.51 0.28
CA LEU A 87 16.20 -2.26 0.88
C LEU A 87 16.04 -2.51 2.38
N LEU A 88 16.88 -1.88 3.19
CA LEU A 88 16.81 -1.98 4.65
C LEU A 88 16.31 -0.66 5.23
N THR A 89 15.31 -0.76 6.10
CA THR A 89 14.68 0.39 6.76
C THR A 89 14.54 0.15 8.26
N VAL A 90 14.54 1.22 9.04
CA VAL A 90 14.25 1.22 10.48
C VAL A 90 13.00 2.07 10.71
N GLY A 91 11.99 1.49 11.35
CA GLY A 91 10.72 2.15 11.64
C GLY A 91 10.53 2.43 13.13
N PHE A 92 10.23 3.68 13.47
CA PHE A 92 9.82 4.11 14.81
C PHE A 92 8.32 4.31 14.82
N SER A 93 7.60 3.45 15.56
CA SER A 93 6.14 3.50 15.62
C SER A 93 5.65 4.25 16.85
N LEU A 94 4.95 5.36 16.61
CA LEU A 94 4.23 6.13 17.62
C LEU A 94 2.83 5.52 17.83
N ASN A 95 2.31 5.57 19.06
CA ASN A 95 1.03 4.96 19.43
C ASN A 95 0.92 3.46 19.05
N ALA A 96 1.99 2.70 19.29
CA ALA A 96 2.11 1.32 18.84
C ALA A 96 1.28 0.30 19.66
N ARG A 97 0.73 0.70 20.81
CA ARG A 97 -0.02 -0.21 21.68
C ARG A 97 -1.25 -0.74 20.95
N ASN A 98 -1.37 -2.06 20.85
CA ASN A 98 -2.44 -2.75 20.11
C ASN A 98 -2.52 -2.36 18.62
N ASN A 99 -1.42 -1.89 18.02
CA ASN A 99 -1.36 -1.67 16.58
C ASN A 99 -1.21 -3.01 15.84
N GLN A 100 -2.12 -3.26 14.91
CA GLN A 100 -2.04 -4.33 13.92
C GLN A 100 -1.53 -3.80 12.59
N ARG A 101 -0.70 -4.59 11.92
CA ARG A 101 -0.33 -4.40 10.52
C ARG A 101 -1.24 -5.28 9.67
N ASN A 102 -2.09 -4.66 8.88
CA ASN A 102 -3.09 -5.33 8.06
C ASN A 102 -2.60 -5.39 6.62
N PHE A 103 -2.40 -6.60 6.11
CA PHE A 103 -1.94 -6.84 4.75
C PHE A 103 -3.12 -6.95 3.80
N LEU A 104 -3.00 -6.31 2.63
CA LEU A 104 -4.04 -6.25 1.59
C LEU A 104 -3.81 -7.26 0.45
N ALA A 105 -2.63 -7.89 0.42
CA ALA A 105 -2.26 -8.89 -0.58
C ALA A 105 -1.35 -9.97 0.03
N GLY A 106 -1.13 -11.04 -0.72
CA GLY A 106 -0.42 -12.25 -0.27
C GLY A 106 -1.32 -13.25 0.41
N LYS A 107 -0.80 -14.46 0.67
CA LYS A 107 -1.61 -15.56 1.24
C LYS A 107 -2.27 -15.22 2.59
N ILE A 108 -1.60 -14.42 3.42
CA ILE A 108 -2.15 -13.89 4.67
C ILE A 108 -2.52 -12.42 4.44
N ASN A 109 -3.79 -12.18 4.15
CA ASN A 109 -4.35 -10.83 3.93
C ASN A 109 -5.73 -10.71 4.60
N ILE A 110 -6.19 -9.48 4.85
CA ILE A 110 -7.49 -9.22 5.49
C ILE A 110 -8.68 -9.54 4.59
N MET A 111 -8.49 -9.53 3.26
CA MET A 111 -9.54 -9.86 2.30
C MET A 111 -9.99 -11.32 2.47
N ASN A 112 -9.08 -12.22 2.85
CA ASN A 112 -9.41 -13.62 3.13
C ASN A 112 -10.25 -13.80 4.41
N GLN A 113 -10.50 -12.74 5.20
CA GLN A 113 -11.29 -12.79 6.43
C GLN A 113 -12.70 -12.19 6.26
N VAL A 114 -12.98 -11.54 5.13
CA VAL A 114 -14.28 -10.94 4.86
C VAL A 114 -15.23 -12.01 4.33
N GLU A 115 -16.48 -11.97 4.78
CA GLU A 115 -17.53 -12.89 4.31
C GLU A 115 -17.75 -12.77 2.80
N ARG A 116 -18.04 -13.91 2.17
CA ARG A 116 -18.14 -14.03 0.71
C ARG A 116 -19.20 -13.11 0.13
N GLU A 117 -20.35 -13.02 0.79
CA GLU A 117 -21.48 -12.19 0.42
C GLU A 117 -21.13 -10.70 0.53
N THR A 118 -20.37 -10.31 1.56
CA THR A 118 -19.88 -8.94 1.73
C THR A 118 -18.93 -8.55 0.61
N MET A 119 -18.04 -9.45 0.19
CA MET A 119 -17.14 -9.20 -0.95
C MET A 119 -17.89 -9.03 -2.27
N GLU A 120 -18.89 -9.86 -2.51
CA GLU A 120 -19.71 -9.78 -3.73
C GLU A 120 -20.42 -8.43 -3.85
N VAL A 121 -20.97 -7.94 -2.72
CA VAL A 121 -21.61 -6.62 -2.64
C VAL A 121 -20.58 -5.49 -2.79
N ALA A 122 -19.45 -5.57 -2.09
CA ALA A 122 -18.46 -4.50 -2.06
C ALA A 122 -17.77 -4.28 -3.42
N PHE A 123 -17.46 -5.36 -4.13
CA PHE A 123 -16.77 -5.29 -5.43
C PHE A 123 -17.72 -5.38 -6.63
N ASN A 124 -19.01 -5.62 -6.40
CA ASN A 124 -20.02 -5.81 -7.44
C ASN A 124 -19.61 -6.85 -8.52
N VAL A 125 -18.93 -7.92 -8.10
CA VAL A 125 -18.51 -9.03 -8.96
C VAL A 125 -18.67 -10.36 -8.21
N PRO A 126 -18.87 -11.49 -8.91
CA PRO A 126 -19.03 -12.79 -8.25
C PRO A 126 -17.86 -13.10 -7.31
N ALA A 127 -18.16 -13.49 -6.07
CA ALA A 127 -17.10 -13.68 -5.06
C ALA A 127 -16.05 -14.72 -5.44
N ARG A 128 -16.41 -15.72 -6.27
CA ARG A 128 -15.45 -16.71 -6.79
C ARG A 128 -14.31 -16.08 -7.61
N LEU A 129 -14.57 -14.96 -8.29
CA LEU A 129 -13.54 -14.23 -9.01
C LEU A 129 -12.62 -13.49 -8.04
N ILE A 130 -13.19 -12.89 -6.99
CA ILE A 130 -12.47 -12.18 -5.92
C ILE A 130 -11.56 -13.15 -5.17
N GLU A 131 -12.10 -14.29 -4.74
CA GLU A 131 -11.36 -15.39 -4.10
C GLU A 131 -10.24 -15.91 -5.00
N ARG A 132 -10.46 -15.97 -6.33
CA ARG A 132 -9.39 -16.34 -7.26
C ARG A 132 -8.29 -15.27 -7.27
N VAL A 133 -8.62 -13.99 -7.28
CA VAL A 133 -7.62 -12.91 -7.27
C VAL A 133 -6.81 -12.93 -5.96
N PHE A 134 -7.47 -12.91 -4.81
CA PHE A 134 -6.79 -12.82 -3.50
C PHE A 134 -6.25 -14.16 -2.98
N GLY A 135 -6.78 -15.29 -3.48
CA GLY A 135 -6.40 -16.63 -3.04
C GLY A 135 -5.37 -17.34 -3.93
N THR A 136 -5.13 -16.89 -5.16
CA THR A 136 -4.24 -17.60 -6.10
C THR A 136 -2.82 -17.07 -6.07
N ASN A 137 -2.61 -15.76 -5.96
CA ASN A 137 -1.28 -15.14 -5.99
C ASN A 137 -1.23 -13.83 -5.20
N PRO A 138 -0.10 -13.51 -4.56
CA PRO A 138 1.09 -14.35 -4.39
C PRO A 138 0.88 -15.48 -3.36
N LYS A 139 1.57 -16.61 -3.55
CA LYS A 139 1.55 -17.76 -2.60
C LYS A 139 2.31 -17.44 -1.32
N GLU A 140 3.26 -16.52 -1.41
CA GLU A 140 3.99 -15.95 -0.31
C GLU A 140 3.13 -14.94 0.46
N SER A 141 3.59 -14.57 1.65
CA SER A 141 2.98 -13.52 2.48
C SER A 141 4.04 -12.49 2.82
N TYR A 142 3.59 -11.25 3.04
CA TYR A 142 4.39 -10.10 3.49
C TYR A 142 5.40 -9.60 2.47
N PHE A 143 6.29 -10.47 1.97
CA PHE A 143 7.31 -10.16 0.99
C PHE A 143 7.19 -11.08 -0.22
N VAL A 144 7.28 -10.49 -1.42
CA VAL A 144 7.11 -11.15 -2.71
C VAL A 144 8.17 -10.65 -3.69
N ALA A 145 8.32 -11.33 -4.84
CA ALA A 145 9.11 -10.77 -5.94
C ALA A 145 8.51 -9.44 -6.39
N GLY A 146 9.33 -8.41 -6.55
CA GLY A 146 8.87 -7.10 -7.00
C GLY A 146 8.43 -7.10 -8.47
N PRO A 147 7.72 -6.05 -8.91
CA PRO A 147 7.14 -5.96 -10.25
C PRO A 147 8.16 -6.11 -11.39
N GLU A 148 9.36 -5.57 -11.22
CA GLU A 148 10.43 -5.67 -12.23
C GLU A 148 11.08 -7.07 -12.29
N GLU A 149 11.09 -7.81 -11.18
CA GLU A 149 11.51 -9.23 -11.18
C GLU A 149 10.41 -10.14 -11.73
N GLN A 150 9.15 -9.82 -11.51
CA GLN A 150 8.02 -10.55 -12.08
C GLN A 150 7.94 -10.35 -13.60
N GLN A 151 8.10 -9.12 -14.11
CA GLN A 151 8.17 -8.87 -15.56
C GLN A 151 9.26 -9.70 -16.25
N GLN A 152 10.47 -9.80 -15.67
CA GLN A 152 11.54 -10.64 -16.24
C GLN A 152 11.21 -12.15 -16.18
N ARG A 153 10.41 -12.59 -15.20
CA ARG A 153 9.94 -13.99 -15.13
C ARG A 153 8.77 -14.27 -16.08
N ASP A 154 7.89 -13.29 -16.28
CA ASP A 154 6.68 -13.38 -17.11
C ASP A 154 6.95 -13.05 -18.59
N GLU A 155 8.09 -12.46 -18.93
CA GLU A 155 8.58 -12.36 -20.32
C GLU A 155 8.92 -13.72 -20.94
N ALA A 156 9.02 -14.78 -20.13
CA ALA A 156 9.03 -16.17 -20.59
C ALA A 156 7.62 -16.76 -20.82
N GLY A 157 6.54 -16.01 -20.55
CA GLY A 157 5.16 -16.45 -20.72
C GLY A 157 4.11 -15.36 -20.45
N SER A 158 3.82 -14.54 -21.47
CA SER A 158 2.71 -13.56 -21.54
C SER A 158 2.77 -12.41 -20.51
N GLY A 159 3.29 -11.27 -20.98
CA GLY A 159 3.42 -10.05 -20.19
C GLY A 159 2.11 -9.43 -19.73
N LYS A 160 2.06 -9.08 -18.44
CA LYS A 160 1.28 -7.97 -17.91
C LYS A 160 2.11 -7.28 -16.83
N SER A 161 2.36 -5.97 -17.01
CA SER A 161 2.97 -5.14 -15.97
C SER A 161 2.08 -5.15 -14.73
N LEU A 162 2.65 -5.44 -13.55
CA LEU A 162 1.93 -5.22 -12.31
C LEU A 162 1.59 -3.72 -12.18
N PRO A 163 0.33 -3.38 -11.87
CA PRO A 163 -0.10 -2.00 -11.86
C PRO A 163 0.17 -1.37 -10.47
N SER A 164 0.10 -0.04 -10.38
CA SER A 164 0.27 0.79 -9.18
C SER A 164 -0.53 0.25 -7.99
N ILE A 165 -0.13 0.54 -6.74
CA ILE A 165 -0.97 0.21 -5.57
C ILE A 165 -2.39 0.79 -5.69
N LEU A 166 -2.53 1.92 -6.40
CA LEU A 166 -3.83 2.53 -6.69
C LEU A 166 -4.58 1.92 -7.86
N ASP A 167 -3.92 1.16 -8.73
CA ASP A 167 -4.63 0.48 -9.82
C ASP A 167 -5.43 -0.71 -9.28
N ILE A 168 -5.20 -1.12 -8.02
CA ILE A 168 -6.11 -2.00 -7.26
C ILE A 168 -7.39 -1.25 -6.86
N ALA A 169 -7.29 0.05 -6.61
CA ALA A 169 -8.43 0.91 -6.26
C ALA A 169 -9.19 1.44 -7.49
N GLY A 170 -8.55 1.48 -8.68
CA GLY A 170 -9.13 1.98 -9.94
C GLY A 170 -9.69 0.92 -10.90
N VAL A 171 -9.80 -0.34 -10.47
CA VAL A 171 -10.43 -1.42 -11.27
C VAL A 171 -11.92 -1.61 -10.89
N PHE A 172 -12.47 -0.73 -10.06
CA PHE A 172 -13.87 -0.75 -9.62
C PHE A 172 -14.52 0.63 -9.77
#